data_AF-A0AAW9SDN8-F1
#
_entry.id   AF-A0AAW9SDN8-F1
#
_cell.length_a   1.000
_cell.length_b   1.000
_cell.length_c   1.000
_cell.angle_alpha   90.00
_cell.angle_beta   90.00
_cell.angle_gamma   90.00
#
_symmetry.space_group_name_H-M   'P 1'
#
loop_
_entity.id
_entity.type
_entity.pdbx_description
1 polymer ?
#
loop_
_entity_poly.entity_id
_entity_poly.type
_entity_poly.pdbx_seq_one_letter_code
_entity_poly.pdbx_strand_id
1 'polypeptide(L)'
;MKAVSYLILMGFMLYACTRDKAEESGKSKNMMADTVHAHSTPDKNIAPLATSDNKTPSKDTIPVHVFQRGETLWNLCRTYYGNRHYSSIVAIYNDIVNAIKESTLIRVPSLKSLLCDPKLGLDPVIHNEIEKIIEARARFMRHEKALFELRNNQSKGTVLKLPDNIKEDLETAAELVDASVISLNKLNSDSTKVPVKMVEQLKSVALNLKNLSQGIHDGPYGYDLDMVHQRLIHALKSGIAWARNAYQNRR
;
A
#
# COMPACT_ATOMS: atom_id res chain seq x y z
N MET A 1 29.20 -45.89 6.44
CA MET A 1 27.83 -46.44 6.31
C MET A 1 26.83 -45.29 6.35
N LYS A 2 26.17 -45.07 5.22
CA LYS A 2 24.88 -44.40 4.95
C LYS A 2 24.54 -43.09 5.70
N ALA A 3 24.79 -42.00 4.99
CA ALA A 3 23.98 -40.79 5.00
C ALA A 3 22.65 -41.04 4.27
N VAL A 4 21.51 -40.64 4.84
CA VAL A 4 20.25 -40.36 4.12
C VAL A 4 19.41 -39.42 5.00
N SER A 5 19.04 -38.22 4.52
CA SER A 5 17.62 -37.79 4.38
C SER A 5 17.42 -36.26 4.23
N TYR A 6 17.04 -35.88 3.01
CA TYR A 6 16.11 -34.80 2.57
C TYR A 6 16.34 -33.35 3.05
N LEU A 7 16.66 -32.34 2.23
CA LEU A 7 16.45 -32.07 0.80
C LEU A 7 14.97 -32.06 0.35
N ILE A 8 14.21 -31.07 0.83
CA ILE A 8 12.99 -30.55 0.17
C ILE A 8 12.89 -29.04 0.48
N LEU A 9 13.37 -28.17 -0.42
CA LEU A 9 12.72 -26.89 -0.77
C LEU A 9 13.47 -26.21 -1.94
N MET A 10 13.60 -26.89 -3.07
CA MET A 10 13.90 -26.26 -4.36
C MET A 10 12.88 -26.78 -5.37
N GLY A 11 11.80 -26.02 -5.55
CA GLY A 11 10.68 -26.46 -6.37
C GLY A 11 9.68 -25.35 -6.67
N PHE A 12 10.15 -24.19 -7.13
CA PHE A 12 9.32 -23.19 -7.84
C PHE A 12 10.19 -22.30 -8.74
N MET A 13 10.93 -22.91 -9.68
CA MET A 13 11.74 -22.15 -10.63
C MET A 13 11.79 -22.75 -12.05
N LEU A 14 10.82 -23.57 -12.47
CA LEU A 14 10.73 -24.05 -13.87
C LEU A 14 9.28 -24.36 -14.28
N TYR A 15 8.42 -23.33 -14.39
CA TYR A 15 7.21 -23.43 -15.22
C TYR A 15 7.05 -22.17 -16.06
N ALA A 16 8.04 -21.93 -16.91
CA ALA A 16 7.98 -20.94 -17.97
C ALA A 16 8.78 -21.47 -19.17
N CYS A 17 8.26 -22.52 -19.80
CA CYS A 17 8.56 -22.81 -21.19
C CYS A 17 7.46 -23.71 -21.78
N THR A 18 7.07 -23.37 -23.00
CA THR A 18 6.24 -24.12 -23.94
C THR A 18 4.74 -24.18 -23.65
N ARG A 19 4.00 -23.21 -24.20
CA ARG A 19 2.76 -23.56 -24.88
C ARG A 19 2.73 -22.88 -26.24
N ASP A 20 2.82 -23.74 -27.25
CA ASP A 20 2.82 -23.41 -28.65
C ASP A 20 1.53 -22.75 -29.13
N LYS A 21 1.73 -22.02 -30.23
CA LYS A 21 0.76 -21.38 -31.09
C LYS A 21 -0.32 -22.35 -31.56
N ALA A 22 -1.55 -21.86 -31.60
CA ALA A 22 -2.53 -22.24 -32.62
C ALA A 22 -3.31 -20.98 -33.01
N GLU A 23 -3.07 -20.53 -34.25
CA GLU A 23 -3.95 -19.64 -35.02
C GLU A 23 -5.09 -20.45 -35.66
N GLU A 24 -6.03 -19.68 -36.25
CA GLU A 24 -7.23 -20.04 -37.03
C GLU A 24 -8.53 -20.12 -36.22
N SER A 25 -9.66 -19.54 -36.66
CA SER A 25 -9.99 -18.74 -37.84
C SER A 25 -11.34 -18.05 -37.57
N GLY A 26 -11.61 -16.95 -38.28
CA GLY A 26 -12.75 -16.08 -38.02
C GLY A 26 -14.12 -16.62 -38.46
N LYS A 27 -15.18 -16.03 -37.90
CA LYS A 27 -16.39 -15.74 -38.67
C LYS A 27 -17.22 -14.62 -38.05
N SER A 28 -17.39 -13.59 -38.87
CA SER A 28 -18.29 -12.45 -38.72
C SER A 28 -19.77 -12.87 -38.67
N LYS A 29 -20.58 -12.12 -37.91
CA LYS A 29 -21.93 -11.68 -38.32
C LYS A 29 -22.40 -10.46 -37.52
N ASN A 30 -22.61 -9.36 -38.22
CA ASN A 30 -23.38 -8.19 -37.82
C ASN A 30 -24.89 -8.50 -37.75
N MET A 31 -25.61 -7.81 -36.86
CA MET A 31 -26.94 -7.21 -37.05
C MET A 31 -27.18 -6.29 -35.83
N MET A 32 -27.19 -4.96 -36.00
CA MET A 32 -28.41 -4.13 -36.15
C MET A 32 -29.48 -4.42 -35.11
N ALA A 33 -30.22 -3.47 -34.56
CA ALA A 33 -30.21 -2.02 -34.41
C ALA A 33 -31.47 -1.81 -33.54
N ASP A 34 -31.46 -0.93 -32.55
CA ASP A 34 -32.73 -0.39 -32.07
C ASP A 34 -32.60 1.04 -31.58
N THR A 35 -33.63 1.77 -31.98
CA THR A 35 -33.76 3.22 -32.08
C THR A 35 -34.62 3.72 -30.92
N VAL A 36 -34.12 4.74 -30.23
CA VAL A 36 -34.83 5.91 -29.67
C VAL A 36 -36.10 5.67 -28.83
N HIS A 37 -36.06 6.11 -27.56
CA HIS A 37 -37.00 7.14 -27.12
C HIS A 37 -36.50 7.91 -25.89
N ALA A 38 -36.43 9.23 -26.06
CA ALA A 38 -36.35 10.21 -25.00
C ALA A 38 -37.72 10.38 -24.32
N HIS A 39 -37.73 10.48 -22.99
CA HIS A 39 -38.74 11.27 -22.30
C HIS A 39 -38.16 11.90 -21.04
N SER A 40 -38.54 13.15 -20.83
CA SER A 40 -37.93 14.10 -19.91
C SER A 40 -38.89 14.45 -18.78
N THR A 41 -38.29 14.88 -17.66
CA THR A 41 -38.81 15.86 -16.67
C THR A 41 -39.67 15.34 -15.49
N PRO A 42 -39.92 16.16 -14.43
CA PRO A 42 -39.24 16.04 -13.13
C PRO A 42 -40.21 16.12 -11.93
N ASP A 43 -39.79 15.85 -10.70
CA ASP A 43 -40.34 16.50 -9.49
C ASP A 43 -39.57 16.04 -8.24
N LYS A 44 -38.90 16.96 -7.53
CA LYS A 44 -39.36 17.71 -6.34
C LYS A 44 -39.48 16.87 -5.07
N ASN A 45 -38.54 17.11 -4.14
CA ASN A 45 -38.77 17.63 -2.78
C ASN A 45 -37.73 17.09 -1.80
N ILE A 46 -36.75 17.91 -1.41
CA ILE A 46 -36.10 17.80 -0.10
C ILE A 46 -36.02 19.19 0.51
N ALA A 47 -36.73 19.36 1.62
CA ALA A 47 -36.78 20.51 2.50
C ALA A 47 -35.48 20.64 3.33
N PRO A 48 -35.26 21.79 4.01
CA PRO A 48 -33.92 22.33 4.26
C PRO A 48 -33.11 21.67 5.40
N LEU A 49 -31.80 21.74 5.20
CA LEU A 49 -30.72 21.42 6.12
C LEU A 49 -30.82 22.26 7.41
N ALA A 50 -31.25 21.63 8.51
CA ALA A 50 -31.10 22.18 9.84
C ALA A 50 -29.65 21.97 10.31
N THR A 51 -28.95 23.09 10.50
CA THR A 51 -27.71 23.20 11.27
C THR A 51 -27.92 22.71 12.69
N SER A 52 -27.08 21.78 13.14
CA SER A 52 -26.82 21.54 14.56
C SER A 52 -25.32 21.58 14.77
N ASP A 53 -24.86 22.72 15.29
CA ASP A 53 -23.67 22.73 16.13
C ASP A 53 -23.90 21.76 17.29
N ASN A 54 -22.94 20.87 17.55
CA ASN A 54 -22.65 20.40 18.89
C ASN A 54 -21.25 19.78 18.96
N LYS A 55 -20.39 20.49 19.69
CA LYS A 55 -19.06 20.08 20.11
C LYS A 55 -19.19 18.98 21.18
N THR A 56 -18.62 17.80 20.94
CA THR A 56 -18.47 16.73 21.96
C THR A 56 -17.19 15.94 21.62
N PRO A 57 -16.36 15.57 22.62
CA PRO A 57 -15.00 15.09 22.38
C PRO A 57 -15.02 13.71 21.72
N SER A 58 -14.39 13.60 20.54
CA SER A 58 -14.21 12.35 19.81
C SER A 58 -13.43 11.37 20.68
N LYS A 59 -14.13 10.35 21.20
CA LYS A 59 -13.48 9.17 21.76
C LYS A 59 -12.98 8.37 20.55
N ASP A 60 -11.71 8.56 20.21
CA ASP A 60 -10.99 7.85 19.14
C ASP A 60 -11.13 6.34 19.31
N THR A 61 -12.18 5.79 18.71
CA THR A 61 -12.49 4.37 18.83
C THR A 61 -11.85 3.69 17.63
N ILE A 62 -10.79 2.91 17.87
CA ILE A 62 -10.13 2.10 16.84
C ILE A 62 -11.17 1.18 16.20
N PRO A 63 -11.36 1.21 14.87
CA PRO A 63 -12.28 0.30 14.20
C PRO A 63 -11.96 -1.16 14.52
N VAL A 64 -13.00 -1.92 14.85
CA VAL A 64 -12.93 -3.37 15.08
C VAL A 64 -13.74 -4.05 14.00
N HIS A 65 -13.11 -4.96 13.27
CA HIS A 65 -13.72 -5.77 12.23
C HIS A 65 -13.93 -7.20 12.73
N VAL A 66 -15.11 -7.75 12.52
CA VAL A 66 -15.41 -9.16 12.80
C VAL A 66 -15.05 -9.97 11.56
N PHE A 67 -14.00 -10.78 11.64
CA PHE A 67 -13.47 -11.52 10.49
C PHE A 67 -14.48 -12.55 9.96
N GLN A 68 -14.79 -12.49 8.67
CA GLN A 68 -15.84 -13.31 8.05
C GLN A 68 -15.26 -14.56 7.39
N ARG A 69 -16.13 -15.58 7.16
CA ARG A 69 -15.73 -16.78 6.42
C ARG A 69 -15.28 -16.43 4.99
N GLY A 70 -14.14 -16.97 4.57
CA GLY A 70 -13.58 -16.75 3.23
C GLY A 70 -12.88 -15.40 3.06
N GLU A 71 -12.87 -14.56 4.10
CA GLU A 71 -12.10 -13.31 4.09
C GLU A 71 -10.59 -13.59 4.20
N THR A 72 -9.79 -12.63 3.75
CA THR A 72 -8.34 -12.60 3.98
C THR A 72 -7.94 -11.23 4.51
N LEU A 73 -6.83 -11.15 5.24
CA LEU A 73 -6.28 -9.83 5.63
C LEU A 73 -5.95 -8.96 4.40
N TRP A 74 -5.70 -9.57 3.24
CA TRP A 74 -5.48 -8.83 2.00
C TRP A 74 -6.73 -8.06 1.57
N ASN A 75 -7.88 -8.72 1.60
CA ASN A 75 -9.16 -8.09 1.28
C ASN A 75 -9.49 -7.00 2.30
N LEU A 76 -9.34 -7.31 3.59
CA LEU A 76 -9.56 -6.35 4.67
C LEU A 76 -8.66 -5.10 4.51
N CYS A 77 -7.37 -5.28 4.27
CA CYS A 77 -6.45 -4.16 4.15
C CYS A 77 -6.65 -3.36 2.86
N ARG A 78 -7.11 -4.00 1.77
CA ARG A 78 -7.54 -3.27 0.58
C ARG A 78 -8.72 -2.36 0.90
N THR A 79 -9.68 -2.81 1.71
CA THR A 79 -10.82 -1.97 2.13
C THR A 79 -10.39 -0.80 3.02
N TYR A 80 -9.58 -1.05 4.05
CA TYR A 80 -9.27 -0.02 5.06
C TYR A 80 -8.08 0.87 4.71
N TYR A 81 -7.10 0.36 3.97
CA TYR A 81 -5.89 1.10 3.59
C TYR A 81 -5.77 1.31 2.08
N GLY A 82 -6.65 0.76 1.26
CA GLY A 82 -6.57 0.88 -0.20
C GLY A 82 -5.58 -0.10 -0.86
N ASN A 83 -4.78 -0.85 -0.09
CA ASN A 83 -3.85 -1.83 -0.67
C ASN A 83 -3.64 -3.06 0.23
N ARG A 84 -3.45 -4.24 -0.40
CA ARG A 84 -3.31 -5.53 0.28
C ARG A 84 -2.02 -5.67 1.10
N HIS A 85 -0.94 -4.99 0.72
CA HIS A 85 0.38 -5.16 1.35
C HIS A 85 0.37 -4.81 2.84
N TYR A 86 -0.54 -3.94 3.28
CA TYR A 86 -0.72 -3.54 4.69
C TYR A 86 -1.12 -4.70 5.60
N SER A 87 -1.52 -5.86 5.05
CA SER A 87 -1.87 -7.05 5.83
C SER A 87 -0.79 -7.49 6.81
N SER A 88 0.49 -7.32 6.45
CA SER A 88 1.59 -7.78 7.30
C SER A 88 1.75 -6.94 8.57
N ILE A 89 1.56 -5.62 8.48
CA ILE A 89 1.64 -4.74 9.67
C ILE A 89 0.38 -4.88 10.54
N VAL A 90 -0.79 -5.10 9.92
CA VAL A 90 -2.04 -5.40 10.66
C VAL A 90 -1.93 -6.74 11.39
N ALA A 91 -1.34 -7.76 10.76
CA ALA A 91 -1.07 -9.04 11.41
C ALA A 91 -0.16 -8.86 12.64
N ILE A 92 0.94 -8.10 12.50
CA ILE A 92 1.85 -7.79 13.61
C ILE A 92 1.12 -7.05 14.74
N TYR A 93 0.26 -6.10 14.41
CA TYR A 93 -0.49 -5.32 15.40
C TYR A 93 -1.53 -6.13 16.16
N ASN A 94 -2.11 -7.14 15.52
CA ASN A 94 -3.12 -8.02 16.12
C ASN A 94 -2.53 -9.34 16.65
N ASP A 95 -1.21 -9.48 16.70
CA ASP A 95 -0.49 -10.70 17.13
C ASP A 95 -0.94 -11.96 16.36
N ILE A 96 -1.24 -11.80 15.07
CA ILE A 96 -1.70 -12.88 14.20
C ILE A 96 -0.49 -13.62 13.64
N VAL A 97 -0.27 -14.83 14.12
CA VAL A 97 0.82 -15.73 13.68
C VAL A 97 0.31 -16.91 12.84
N ASN A 98 -0.97 -17.24 12.97
CA ASN A 98 -1.61 -18.41 12.34
C ASN A 98 -2.82 -17.97 11.50
N ALA A 99 -3.49 -18.94 10.86
CA ALA A 99 -4.75 -18.72 10.17
C ALA A 99 -5.79 -18.08 11.11
N ILE A 100 -6.51 -17.08 10.59
CA ILE A 100 -7.55 -16.35 11.31
C ILE A 100 -8.84 -17.16 11.25
N LYS A 101 -9.50 -17.34 12.40
CA LYS A 101 -10.79 -18.02 12.47
C LYS A 101 -11.92 -17.02 12.20
N GLU A 102 -13.02 -17.52 11.64
CA GLU A 102 -14.28 -16.78 11.57
C GLU A 102 -14.66 -16.22 12.94
N SER A 103 -15.27 -15.03 12.97
CA SER A 103 -15.63 -14.27 14.17
C SER A 103 -14.46 -13.74 15.02
N THR A 104 -13.20 -13.85 14.55
CA THR A 104 -12.07 -13.19 15.22
C THR A 104 -12.22 -11.67 15.12
N LEU A 105 -12.03 -10.96 16.24
CA LEU A 105 -12.00 -9.50 16.25
C LEU A 105 -10.64 -8.97 15.80
N ILE A 106 -10.61 -8.21 14.72
CA ILE A 106 -9.40 -7.60 14.16
C ILE A 106 -9.47 -6.09 14.36
N ARG A 107 -8.47 -5.53 15.04
CA ARG A 107 -8.33 -4.08 15.17
C ARG A 107 -7.68 -3.51 13.91
N VAL A 108 -8.30 -2.50 13.32
CA VAL A 108 -7.84 -1.87 12.08
C VAL A 108 -7.75 -0.35 12.28
N PRO A 109 -6.75 0.13 13.06
CA PRO A 109 -6.55 1.57 13.28
C PRO A 109 -6.19 2.30 11.98
N SER A 110 -6.36 3.62 11.96
CA SER A 110 -5.77 4.44 10.88
C SER A 110 -4.27 4.18 10.79
N LEU A 111 -3.65 4.36 9.61
CA LEU A 111 -2.22 4.08 9.47
C LEU A 111 -1.36 4.96 10.41
N LYS A 112 -1.76 6.22 10.63
CA LYS A 112 -1.09 7.10 11.60
C LYS A 112 -1.21 6.55 13.01
N SER A 113 -2.43 6.26 13.47
CA SER A 113 -2.67 5.69 14.79
C SER A 113 -1.94 4.35 14.99
N LEU A 114 -1.87 3.53 13.93
CA LEU A 114 -1.15 2.26 13.92
C LEU A 114 0.34 2.46 14.19
N LEU A 115 1.00 3.34 13.41
CA LEU A 115 2.44 3.54 13.47
C LEU A 115 2.89 4.29 14.73
N CYS A 116 2.03 5.14 15.28
CA CYS A 116 2.26 5.83 16.55
C CYS A 116 1.90 5.00 17.78
N ASP A 117 1.32 3.79 17.62
CA ASP A 117 0.96 2.95 18.75
C ASP A 117 2.23 2.40 19.43
N PRO A 118 2.41 2.58 20.76
CA PRO A 118 3.56 2.07 21.51
C PRO A 118 3.78 0.56 21.34
N LYS A 119 2.73 -0.23 21.01
CA LYS A 119 2.84 -1.66 20.72
C LYS A 119 3.79 -1.98 19.57
N LEU A 120 3.96 -1.07 18.61
CA LEU A 120 4.88 -1.24 17.49
C LEU A 120 6.30 -0.74 17.80
N GLY A 121 6.46 0.09 18.83
CA GLY A 121 7.76 0.59 19.30
C GLY A 121 8.46 1.58 18.35
N LEU A 122 7.82 1.98 17.26
CA LEU A 122 8.40 2.99 16.35
C LEU A 122 8.36 4.39 16.97
N ASP A 123 7.27 4.71 17.65
CA ASP A 123 7.09 5.95 18.39
C ASP A 123 7.58 5.81 19.84
N PRO A 124 8.24 6.83 20.41
CA PRO A 124 8.57 8.14 19.84
C PRO A 124 9.88 8.17 19.03
N VAL A 125 10.58 7.03 18.89
CA VAL A 125 11.95 6.95 18.35
C VAL A 125 12.09 7.59 16.97
N ILE A 126 11.10 7.37 16.11
CA ILE A 126 11.08 7.88 14.73
C ILE A 126 9.80 8.64 14.40
N HIS A 127 9.22 9.34 15.38
CA HIS A 127 7.94 10.07 15.24
C HIS A 127 7.92 10.99 14.01
N ASN A 128 8.97 11.79 13.87
CA ASN A 128 9.08 12.78 12.78
C ASN A 128 9.17 12.11 11.40
N GLU A 129 9.71 10.90 11.32
CA GLU A 129 9.79 10.11 10.10
C GLU A 129 8.45 9.46 9.78
N ILE A 130 7.70 9.02 10.81
CA ILE A 130 6.34 8.49 10.65
C ILE A 130 5.46 9.57 9.99
N GLU A 131 5.44 10.80 10.50
CA GLU A 131 4.63 11.88 9.94
C GLU A 131 4.95 12.14 8.46
N LYS A 132 6.23 12.20 8.10
CA LYS A 132 6.67 12.36 6.70
C LYS A 132 6.24 11.19 5.81
N ILE A 133 6.35 9.95 6.31
CA ILE A 133 5.95 8.75 5.59
C ILE A 133 4.43 8.72 5.35
N ILE A 134 3.64 9.09 6.36
CA ILE A 134 2.18 9.19 6.25
C ILE A 134 1.79 10.22 5.20
N GLU A 135 2.41 11.40 5.24
CA GLU A 135 2.16 12.48 4.28
C GLU A 135 2.57 12.08 2.85
N ALA A 136 3.75 11.51 2.67
CA ALA A 136 4.22 11.02 1.37
C ALA A 136 3.25 9.99 0.77
N ARG A 137 2.79 9.05 1.61
CA ARG A 137 1.80 8.07 1.20
C ARG A 137 0.48 8.74 0.82
N ALA A 138 -0.02 9.68 1.61
CA ALA A 138 -1.28 10.36 1.32
C ALA A 138 -1.26 11.06 -0.04
N ARG A 139 -0.15 11.72 -0.38
CA ARG A 139 0.08 12.34 -1.69
C ARG A 139 0.09 11.33 -2.83
N PHE A 140 0.79 10.22 -2.66
CA PHE A 140 0.78 9.13 -3.65
C PHE A 140 -0.63 8.54 -3.85
N MET A 141 -1.33 8.23 -2.75
CA MET A 141 -2.68 7.63 -2.79
C MET A 141 -3.72 8.52 -3.46
N ARG A 142 -3.57 9.85 -3.37
CA ARG A 142 -4.45 10.82 -4.04
C ARG A 142 -4.47 10.60 -5.56
N HIS A 143 -3.36 10.15 -6.13
CA HIS A 143 -3.16 10.05 -7.58
C HIS A 143 -3.02 8.63 -8.11
N GLU A 144 -2.97 7.60 -7.24
CA GLU A 144 -2.73 6.21 -7.66
C GLU A 144 -3.68 5.75 -8.77
N LYS A 145 -4.97 6.04 -8.64
CA LYS A 145 -5.97 5.69 -9.66
C LYS A 145 -5.71 6.43 -10.98
N ALA A 146 -5.46 7.74 -10.93
CA ALA A 146 -5.19 8.54 -12.12
C ALA A 146 -3.89 8.09 -12.83
N LEU A 147 -2.85 7.77 -12.06
CA LEU A 147 -1.61 7.20 -12.56
C LEU A 147 -1.83 5.86 -13.25
N PHE A 148 -2.73 5.02 -12.73
CA PHE A 148 -3.09 3.77 -13.37
C PHE A 148 -3.82 4.02 -14.71
N GLU A 149 -4.83 4.90 -14.71
CA GLU A 149 -5.63 5.22 -15.88
C GLU A 149 -4.83 5.86 -17.02
N LEU A 150 -3.85 6.71 -16.71
CA LEU A 150 -2.95 7.32 -17.69
C LEU A 150 -2.13 6.31 -18.50
N ARG A 151 -1.98 5.08 -17.99
CA ARG A 151 -1.23 4.01 -18.66
C ARG A 151 -2.07 3.19 -19.61
N ASN A 152 -3.38 3.39 -19.64
CA ASN A 152 -4.24 2.66 -20.55
C ASN A 152 -3.76 2.87 -21.99
N ASN A 153 -3.52 1.76 -22.70
CA ASN A 153 -2.97 1.75 -24.06
C ASN A 153 -1.55 2.32 -24.21
N GLN A 154 -0.80 2.49 -23.11
CA GLN A 154 0.61 2.87 -23.14
C GLN A 154 1.51 1.65 -23.08
N SER A 155 2.49 1.59 -23.98
CA SER A 155 3.50 0.54 -24.00
C SER A 155 4.51 0.73 -22.86
N LYS A 156 5.18 -0.34 -22.45
CA LYS A 156 6.31 -0.23 -21.52
C LYS A 156 7.41 0.67 -22.12
N GLY A 157 7.97 1.57 -21.33
CA GLY A 157 9.08 2.43 -21.72
C GLY A 157 8.68 3.75 -22.38
N THR A 158 7.39 4.01 -22.57
CA THR A 158 6.92 5.37 -22.87
C THR A 158 7.01 6.25 -21.63
N VAL A 159 7.10 7.57 -21.83
CA VAL A 159 7.01 8.54 -20.74
C VAL A 159 5.60 9.10 -20.71
N LEU A 160 4.91 8.95 -19.58
CA LEU A 160 3.58 9.50 -19.39
C LEU A 160 3.66 11.03 -19.30
N LYS A 161 2.76 11.71 -20.01
CA LYS A 161 2.53 13.13 -19.80
C LYS A 161 1.66 13.31 -18.56
N LEU A 162 2.26 13.76 -17.46
CA LEU A 162 1.55 13.96 -16.19
C LEU A 162 0.97 15.38 -16.10
N PRO A 163 -0.22 15.53 -15.49
CA PRO A 163 -0.65 16.82 -14.95
C PRO A 163 0.33 17.35 -13.90
N ASP A 164 0.51 18.67 -13.84
CA ASP A 164 1.51 19.31 -12.97
C ASP A 164 1.28 18.98 -11.49
N ASN A 165 0.03 18.95 -11.04
CA ASN A 165 -0.31 18.61 -9.66
C ASN A 165 0.06 17.17 -9.28
N ILE A 166 -0.02 16.21 -10.21
CA ILE A 166 0.40 14.83 -9.97
C ILE A 166 1.92 14.77 -9.84
N LYS A 167 2.62 15.46 -10.75
CA LYS A 167 4.09 15.53 -10.71
C LYS A 167 4.59 16.15 -9.40
N GLU A 168 4.05 17.30 -9.02
CA GLU A 168 4.42 18.01 -7.79
C GLU A 168 4.17 17.16 -6.53
N ASP A 169 3.01 16.51 -6.43
CA ASP A 169 2.70 15.66 -5.28
C ASP A 169 3.63 14.44 -5.19
N LEU A 170 4.02 13.84 -6.32
CA LEU A 170 4.96 12.71 -6.34
C LEU A 170 6.39 13.13 -6.02
N GLU A 171 6.85 14.29 -6.52
CA GLU A 171 8.15 14.88 -6.17
C GLU A 171 8.21 15.19 -4.68
N THR A 172 7.20 15.86 -4.16
CA THR A 172 7.08 16.17 -2.72
C THR A 172 7.05 14.88 -1.88
N ALA A 173 6.30 13.87 -2.31
CA ALA A 173 6.27 12.57 -1.62
C ALA A 173 7.66 11.91 -1.59
N ALA A 174 8.41 11.96 -2.69
CA ALA A 174 9.76 11.43 -2.73
C ALA A 174 10.72 12.20 -1.79
N GLU A 175 10.63 13.53 -1.77
CA GLU A 175 11.45 14.40 -0.90
C GLU A 175 11.19 14.13 0.59
N LEU A 176 9.92 13.93 0.97
CA LEU A 176 9.54 13.56 2.34
C LEU A 176 10.16 12.22 2.76
N VAL A 177 10.15 11.22 1.86
CA VAL A 177 10.76 9.91 2.12
C VAL A 177 12.29 10.02 2.20
N ASP A 178 12.92 10.80 1.33
CA ASP A 178 14.37 11.06 1.37
C ASP A 178 14.77 11.80 2.66
N ALA A 179 13.99 12.78 3.10
CA ALA A 179 14.21 13.47 4.36
C ALA A 179 14.14 12.51 5.56
N SER A 180 13.20 11.57 5.55
CA SER A 180 13.15 10.47 6.53
C SER A 180 14.39 9.59 6.46
N VAL A 181 14.85 9.20 5.27
CA VAL A 181 16.09 8.43 5.09
C VAL A 181 17.30 9.16 5.67
N ILE A 182 17.45 10.46 5.39
CA ILE A 182 18.55 11.28 5.91
C ILE A 182 18.51 11.32 7.44
N SER A 183 17.32 11.55 8.02
CA SER A 183 17.14 11.60 9.47
C SER A 183 17.46 10.25 10.14
N LEU A 184 16.94 9.13 9.60
CA LEU A 184 17.21 7.79 10.12
C LEU A 184 18.69 7.41 10.09
N ASN A 185 19.44 7.84 9.06
CA ASN A 185 20.88 7.59 8.99
C ASN A 185 21.68 8.38 10.04
N LYS A 186 21.10 9.43 10.63
CA LYS A 186 21.71 10.21 11.72
C LYS A 186 21.43 9.63 13.12
N LEU A 187 20.59 8.59 13.24
CA LEU A 187 20.25 7.98 14.53
C LEU A 187 21.41 7.31 15.27
N ASN A 188 22.62 7.32 14.72
CA ASN A 188 23.82 6.71 15.29
C ASN A 188 24.29 7.46 16.56
N SER A 189 23.54 7.32 17.64
CA SER A 189 23.95 7.66 19.01
C SER A 189 24.30 6.39 19.77
N ASP A 190 24.97 6.55 20.92
CA ASP A 190 25.52 5.47 21.77
C ASP A 190 24.50 4.40 22.21
N SER A 191 23.20 4.56 21.91
CA SER A 191 22.14 3.64 22.32
C SER A 191 21.19 3.20 21.20
N THR A 192 21.35 3.67 19.95
CA THR A 192 20.46 3.27 18.84
C THR A 192 21.23 3.06 17.55
N LYS A 193 21.27 1.83 17.06
CA LYS A 193 21.83 1.54 15.72
C LYS A 193 20.86 2.01 14.64
N VAL A 194 21.37 2.41 13.49
CA VAL A 194 20.55 2.77 12.31
C VAL A 194 19.68 1.59 11.85
N PRO A 195 18.39 1.79 11.49
CA PRO A 195 17.54 0.74 10.94
C PRO A 195 17.84 0.48 9.45
N VAL A 196 18.99 -0.12 9.15
CA VAL A 196 19.53 -0.29 7.78
C VAL A 196 18.50 -0.83 6.77
N LYS A 197 17.79 -1.92 7.12
CA LYS A 197 16.78 -2.51 6.24
C LYS A 197 15.59 -1.59 5.97
N MET A 198 15.15 -0.81 6.96
CA MET A 198 14.09 0.19 6.75
C MET A 198 14.57 1.28 5.79
N VAL A 199 15.78 1.79 6.02
CA VAL A 199 16.42 2.82 5.20
C VAL A 199 16.53 2.39 3.73
N GLU A 200 17.00 1.17 3.45
CA GLU A 200 17.12 0.64 2.09
C GLU A 200 15.78 0.55 1.35
N GLN A 201 14.72 0.12 2.05
CA GLN A 201 13.39 0.05 1.47
C GLN A 201 12.82 1.45 1.23
N LEU A 202 13.02 2.40 2.14
CA LEU A 202 12.60 3.80 1.93
C LEU A 202 13.33 4.47 0.76
N LYS A 203 14.63 4.21 0.57
CA LYS A 203 15.36 4.65 -0.63
C LYS A 203 14.72 4.13 -1.91
N SER A 204 14.27 2.87 -1.90
CA SER A 204 13.56 2.27 -3.04
C SER A 204 12.19 2.94 -3.27
N VAL A 205 11.46 3.29 -2.19
CA VAL A 205 10.20 4.05 -2.28
C VAL A 205 10.44 5.41 -2.91
N ALA A 206 11.41 6.18 -2.41
CA ALA A 206 11.74 7.51 -2.94
C ALA A 206 12.14 7.44 -4.42
N LEU A 207 12.97 6.46 -4.81
CA LEU A 207 13.34 6.25 -6.20
C LEU A 207 12.13 5.93 -7.09
N ASN A 208 11.23 5.05 -6.64
CA ASN A 208 10.01 4.74 -7.39
C ASN A 208 9.12 5.98 -7.56
N LEU A 209 8.95 6.79 -6.50
CA LEU A 209 8.16 8.02 -6.57
C LEU A 209 8.78 9.05 -7.52
N LYS A 210 10.11 9.20 -7.54
CA LYS A 210 10.81 10.06 -8.52
C LYS A 210 10.64 9.58 -9.96
N ASN A 211 10.74 8.27 -10.19
CA ASN A 211 10.50 7.71 -11.52
C ASN A 211 9.06 8.00 -11.96
N LEU A 212 8.10 7.75 -11.07
CA LEU A 212 6.69 8.04 -11.33
C LEU A 212 6.46 9.53 -11.60
N SER A 213 7.11 10.46 -10.89
CA SER A 213 6.96 11.90 -11.12
C SER A 213 7.54 12.36 -12.46
N GLN A 214 8.50 11.61 -13.01
CA GLN A 214 9.04 11.82 -14.35
C GLN A 214 8.19 11.16 -15.45
N GLY A 215 7.08 10.51 -15.09
CA GLY A 215 6.22 9.77 -16.01
C GLY A 215 6.81 8.41 -16.43
N ILE A 216 7.88 7.95 -15.79
CA ILE A 216 8.49 6.65 -16.06
C ILE A 216 7.61 5.56 -15.46
N HIS A 217 7.22 4.58 -16.27
CA HIS A 217 6.37 3.47 -15.86
C HIS A 217 6.79 2.13 -16.49
N ASP A 218 6.31 1.03 -15.91
CA ASP A 218 6.66 -0.33 -16.34
C ASP A 218 5.67 -0.98 -17.32
N GLY A 219 4.74 -0.19 -17.84
CA GLY A 219 3.69 -0.61 -18.77
C GLY A 219 2.28 -0.46 -18.18
N PRO A 220 1.30 -1.19 -18.73
CA PRO A 220 -0.12 -1.00 -18.42
C PRO A 220 -0.57 -1.67 -17.11
N TYR A 221 0.23 -2.58 -16.55
CA TYR A 221 -0.18 -3.39 -15.39
C TYR A 221 0.04 -2.72 -14.03
N GLY A 222 0.76 -1.60 -13.96
CA GLY A 222 0.92 -0.82 -12.73
C GLY A 222 1.75 -1.53 -11.64
N TYR A 223 2.74 -2.34 -12.02
CA TYR A 223 3.52 -3.08 -11.02
C TYR A 223 4.44 -2.14 -10.22
N ASP A 224 4.99 -1.11 -10.82
CA ASP A 224 5.67 0.02 -10.17
C ASP A 224 4.81 0.75 -9.10
N LEU A 225 3.50 0.90 -9.30
CA LEU A 225 2.57 1.42 -8.29
C LEU A 225 2.45 0.45 -7.11
N ASP A 226 2.26 -0.85 -7.39
CA ASP A 226 2.21 -1.89 -6.34
C ASP A 226 3.54 -1.96 -5.58
N MET A 227 4.67 -1.71 -6.26
CA MET A 227 6.00 -1.68 -5.68
C MET A 227 6.20 -0.53 -4.69
N VAL A 228 5.56 0.64 -4.88
CA VAL A 228 5.57 1.71 -3.86
C VAL A 228 5.00 1.18 -2.54
N HIS A 229 3.83 0.53 -2.59
CA HIS A 229 3.19 -0.05 -1.42
C HIS A 229 4.01 -1.17 -0.79
N GLN A 230 4.49 -2.11 -1.60
CA GLN A 230 5.25 -3.25 -1.11
C GLN A 230 6.52 -2.80 -0.40
N ARG A 231 7.29 -1.88 -1.01
CA ARG A 231 8.53 -1.34 -0.44
C ARG A 231 8.27 -0.55 0.82
N LEU A 232 7.22 0.29 0.84
CA LEU A 232 6.84 1.03 2.03
C LEU A 232 6.51 0.10 3.21
N ILE A 233 5.73 -0.95 2.97
CA ILE A 233 5.39 -1.90 4.02
C ILE A 233 6.60 -2.71 4.48
N HIS A 234 7.49 -3.12 3.58
CA HIS A 234 8.75 -3.76 3.96
C HIS A 234 9.62 -2.84 4.82
N ALA A 235 9.64 -1.54 4.53
CA ALA A 235 10.33 -0.56 5.36
C ALA A 235 9.74 -0.53 6.77
N LEU A 236 8.42 -0.36 6.89
CA LEU A 236 7.73 -0.28 8.19
C LEU A 236 7.89 -1.56 9.00
N LYS A 237 7.73 -2.73 8.38
CA LYS A 237 7.95 -4.03 9.04
C LYS A 237 9.38 -4.17 9.57
N SER A 238 10.36 -3.74 8.77
CA SER A 238 11.77 -3.76 9.17
C SER A 238 12.04 -2.79 10.32
N GLY A 239 11.41 -1.61 10.30
CA GLY A 239 11.45 -0.63 11.38
C GLY A 239 10.89 -1.19 12.68
N ILE A 240 9.73 -1.86 12.63
CA ILE A 240 9.10 -2.46 13.81
C ILE A 240 10.00 -3.54 14.43
N ALA A 241 10.55 -4.42 13.59
CA ALA A 241 11.48 -5.45 14.06
C ALA A 241 12.76 -4.84 14.66
N TRP A 242 13.32 -3.81 14.01
CA TRP A 242 14.46 -3.07 14.51
C TRP A 242 14.18 -2.43 15.88
N ALA A 243 13.06 -1.72 16.01
CA ALA A 243 12.70 -1.01 17.24
C ALA A 243 12.56 -1.99 18.40
N ARG A 244 11.82 -3.09 18.21
CA ARG A 244 11.64 -4.14 19.22
C ARG A 244 12.96 -4.74 19.68
N ASN A 245 13.90 -4.99 18.77
CA ASN A 245 15.22 -5.52 19.11
C ASN A 245 16.11 -4.47 19.81
N ALA A 246 16.01 -3.19 19.42
CA ALA A 246 16.75 -2.11 20.07
C ALA A 246 16.33 -1.93 21.54
N TYR A 247 15.05 -2.09 21.86
CA TYR A 247 14.55 -2.04 23.24
C TYR A 247 14.97 -3.24 24.09
N GLN A 248 15.04 -4.45 23.50
CA GLN A 248 15.47 -5.64 24.23
C GLN A 248 16.94 -5.55 24.68
N ASN A 249 17.79 -4.84 23.95
CA ASN A 249 19.20 -4.66 24.31
C ASN A 249 19.46 -3.49 25.28
N ARG A 250 18.42 -2.80 25.75
CA ARG A 250 18.51 -1.69 26.74
C ARG A 250 18.03 -2.07 28.14
N ARG A 251 17.55 -3.31 28.33
CA ARG A 251 17.19 -3.88 29.64
C ARG A 251 18.30 -4.82 30.09
#